data_AF-E1TII4-F1
#
_entry.id   AF-E1TII4-F1
#
_cell.length_a   1.000
_cell.length_b   1.000
_cell.length_c   1.000
_cell.angle_alpha   90.00
_cell.angle_beta   90.00
_cell.angle_gamma   90.00
#
_symmetry.space_group_name_H-M   'P 1'
#
loop_
_entity.id
_entity.type
_entity.pdbx_description
1 polymer ?
#
loop_
_entity_poly.entity_id
_entity_poly.type
_entity_poly.pdbx_seq_one_letter_code
_entity_poly.pdbx_strand_id
1 'polypeptide(L)'
;MTDLHRLLNDAQLTSLLSRLGVRPGESHDGAMPLCLVASIFNVRQIEAAYERSLGATVRRAVLERARQLVAVEGGMVARSGDHILFAFDAGSQAELLSGALPMRETSLPDRIVEALGGAPVYGDSGIVYPAISVRIAGYGDEPFDIDAVGMASLSPGRLPGWREQYQGDMATAIALFRAMDEGRLAVELSPSGQDANAQGTGYFALTLTERIGSKTRPLGAALDALERLGLTRRLDRWVIHSLRERLVLEPSIKVRLNTSIDGMPPEAWRLRVMNALLLSPDTASRVSIDTAGTAAASKQRGAA
;
A
#
# COMPACT_ATOMS: atom_id res chain seq x y z
N MET A 1 -6.72 14.20 34.31
CA MET A 1 -6.68 14.95 33.04
C MET A 1 -6.94 14.07 31.81
N THR A 2 -7.31 12.80 31.98
CA THR A 2 -7.49 11.81 30.91
C THR A 2 -8.94 11.69 30.42
N ASP A 3 -9.93 12.06 31.24
CA ASP A 3 -11.36 11.93 30.86
C ASP A 3 -11.89 13.09 30.00
N LEU A 4 -11.30 14.28 30.08
CA LEU A 4 -11.78 15.44 29.33
C LEU A 4 -11.47 15.33 27.83
N HIS A 5 -10.33 14.70 27.49
CA HIS A 5 -9.95 14.45 26.09
C HIS A 5 -10.83 13.38 25.43
N ARG A 6 -11.35 12.43 26.21
CA ARG A 6 -12.25 11.37 25.74
C ARG A 6 -13.65 11.92 25.46
N LEU A 7 -14.17 12.78 26.35
CA LEU A 7 -15.47 13.43 26.18
C LEU A 7 -15.51 14.46 25.04
N LEU A 8 -14.40 15.14 24.76
CA LEU A 8 -14.27 16.06 23.62
C LEU A 8 -14.28 15.32 22.28
N ASN A 9 -13.73 14.11 22.22
CA ASN A 9 -13.77 13.26 21.04
C ASN A 9 -15.18 12.69 20.81
N ASP A 10 -15.88 12.26 21.87
CA ASP A 10 -17.25 11.75 21.75
C ASP A 10 -18.22 12.83 21.24
N ALA A 11 -18.23 14.03 21.82
CA ALA A 11 -19.18 15.06 21.38
C ALA A 11 -18.95 15.49 19.91
N GLN A 12 -17.70 15.55 19.46
CA GLN A 12 -17.37 15.85 18.07
C GLN A 12 -17.72 14.70 17.13
N LEU A 13 -17.49 13.46 17.57
CA LEU A 13 -17.82 12.27 16.80
C LEU A 13 -19.34 12.03 16.72
N THR A 14 -20.06 12.19 17.83
CA THR A 14 -21.54 12.17 17.86
C THR A 14 -22.12 13.33 17.04
N SER A 15 -21.51 14.52 17.09
CA SER A 15 -21.91 15.64 16.21
C SER A 15 -21.59 15.37 14.73
N LEU A 16 -20.53 14.61 14.42
CA LEU A 16 -20.20 14.20 13.06
C LEU A 16 -21.18 13.13 12.56
N LEU A 17 -21.41 12.09 13.36
CA LEU A 17 -22.32 10.99 13.03
C LEU A 17 -23.76 11.47 12.90
N SER A 18 -24.22 12.36 13.77
CA SER A 18 -25.55 12.99 13.64
C SER A 18 -25.70 13.85 12.39
N ARG A 19 -24.62 14.45 11.87
CA ARG A 19 -24.63 15.16 10.58
C ARG A 19 -24.70 14.22 9.38
N LEU A 20 -24.26 12.97 9.53
CA LEU A 20 -24.44 11.89 8.53
C LEU A 20 -25.80 11.19 8.63
N GLY A 21 -26.73 11.70 9.45
CA GLY A 21 -28.01 11.02 9.71
C GLY A 21 -27.89 9.77 10.59
N VAL A 22 -26.70 9.46 11.10
CA VAL A 22 -26.47 8.34 12.02
C VAL A 22 -26.82 8.82 13.43
N ARG A 23 -28.09 8.61 13.82
CA ARG A 23 -28.53 8.80 15.21
C ARG A 23 -28.24 7.54 16.01
N PRO A 24 -27.59 7.64 17.19
CA PRO A 24 -27.44 6.48 18.06
C PRO A 24 -28.83 5.98 18.46
N GLY A 25 -29.20 4.80 17.99
CA GLY A 25 -30.49 4.14 18.30
C GLY A 25 -31.60 4.27 17.25
N GLU A 26 -31.44 5.02 16.17
CA GLU A 26 -32.41 5.02 15.05
C GLU A 26 -31.78 4.41 13.80
N SER A 27 -31.86 3.08 13.70
CA SER A 27 -31.74 2.35 12.44
C SER A 27 -32.95 2.71 11.57
N HIS A 28 -32.87 3.84 10.87
CA HIS A 28 -33.75 4.10 9.74
C HIS A 28 -33.01 3.73 8.46
N ASP A 29 -33.46 2.60 7.89
CA ASP A 29 -33.16 2.13 6.54
C ASP A 29 -31.70 1.66 6.27
N GLY A 30 -31.29 0.63 7.02
CA GLY A 30 -30.61 -0.56 6.48
C GLY A 30 -29.18 -0.47 5.93
N ALA A 31 -28.60 0.70 5.74
CA ALA A 31 -27.29 0.85 5.10
C ALA A 31 -26.30 1.54 6.06
N MET A 32 -25.34 0.77 6.58
CA MET A 32 -24.36 1.25 7.57
C MET A 32 -23.29 2.10 6.89
N PRO A 33 -22.89 3.25 7.47
CA PRO A 33 -21.83 4.08 6.91
C PRO A 33 -20.51 3.30 6.86
N LEU A 34 -19.77 3.47 5.77
CA LEU A 34 -18.47 2.86 5.59
C LEU A 34 -17.41 3.73 6.28
N CYS A 35 -16.79 3.17 7.33
CA CYS A 35 -15.73 3.83 8.07
C CYS A 35 -14.35 3.23 7.73
N LEU A 36 -13.38 4.08 7.40
CA LEU A 36 -11.99 3.68 7.20
C LEU A 36 -11.06 4.53 8.05
N VAL A 37 -10.05 3.92 8.64
CA VAL A 37 -9.00 4.62 9.39
C VAL A 37 -7.69 4.50 8.64
N ALA A 38 -7.18 5.63 8.15
CA ALA A 38 -5.84 5.76 7.62
C ALA A 38 -4.86 6.15 8.73
N SER A 39 -3.64 5.62 8.68
CA SER A 39 -2.60 5.86 9.69
C SER A 39 -1.28 6.22 9.03
N ILE A 40 -0.63 7.29 9.50
CA ILE A 40 0.72 7.70 9.06
C ILE A 40 1.74 7.02 9.97
N PHE A 41 2.13 5.79 9.64
CA PHE A 41 2.86 4.96 10.60
C PHE A 41 4.37 5.27 10.67
N ASN A 42 4.96 5.97 9.70
CA ASN A 42 6.39 6.34 9.76
C ASN A 42 6.66 7.75 10.33
N VAL A 43 5.64 8.50 10.78
CA VAL A 43 5.82 9.91 11.17
C VAL A 43 6.78 10.09 12.35
N ARG A 44 6.76 9.19 13.34
CA ARG A 44 7.68 9.24 14.48
C ARG A 44 9.13 9.00 14.05
N GLN A 45 9.35 8.18 13.03
CA GLN A 45 10.67 7.96 12.46
C GLN A 45 11.15 9.22 11.72
N ILE A 46 10.27 9.87 10.95
CA ILE A 46 10.55 11.15 10.29
C ILE A 46 10.97 12.21 11.32
N GLU A 47 10.24 12.33 12.43
CA GLU A 47 10.55 13.31 13.49
C GLU A 47 11.90 13.04 14.17
N ALA A 48 12.26 11.77 14.34
CA ALA A 48 13.52 11.37 14.96
C ALA A 48 14.73 11.50 14.01
N ALA A 49 14.51 11.27 12.72
CA ALA A 49 15.55 11.28 11.70
C ALA A 49 15.84 12.69 11.16
N TYR A 50 14.81 13.52 10.99
CA TYR A 50 14.93 14.89 10.52
C TYR A 50 14.71 15.84 11.68
N GLU A 51 13.46 16.27 11.90
CA GLU A 51 13.05 17.17 12.98
C GLU A 51 11.56 17.02 13.28
N ARG A 52 11.12 17.41 14.47
CA ARG A 52 9.69 17.42 14.85
C ARG A 52 8.84 18.34 13.97
N SER A 53 9.42 19.44 13.51
CA SER A 53 8.81 20.40 12.57
C SER A 53 8.35 19.70 11.28
N LEU A 54 9.21 18.85 10.70
CA LEU A 54 8.90 18.09 9.49
C LEU A 54 7.76 17.10 9.72
N GLY A 55 7.73 16.41 10.87
CA GLY A 55 6.61 15.53 11.23
C GLY A 55 5.27 16.28 11.32
N ALA A 56 5.26 17.50 11.87
CA ALA A 56 4.06 18.33 11.88
C ALA A 56 3.62 18.73 10.47
N THR A 57 4.58 19.08 9.59
CA THR A 57 4.32 19.37 8.17
C THR A 57 3.74 18.16 7.44
N VAL A 58 4.27 16.96 7.67
CA VAL A 58 3.73 15.71 7.11
C VAL A 58 2.28 15.50 7.53
N ARG A 59 1.96 15.59 8.83
CA ARG A 59 0.58 15.39 9.29
C ARG A 59 -0.40 16.43 8.71
N ARG A 60 0.06 17.67 8.55
CA ARG A 60 -0.75 18.73 7.91
C ARG A 60 -0.99 18.41 6.44
N ALA A 61 0.06 18.11 5.69
CA ALA A 61 -0.03 17.79 4.26
C ALA A 61 -0.95 16.59 4.01
N VAL A 62 -0.83 15.53 4.80
CA VAL A 62 -1.71 14.36 4.68
C VAL A 62 -3.16 14.69 5.03
N LEU A 63 -3.42 15.51 6.06
CA LEU A 63 -4.79 15.93 6.38
C LEU A 63 -5.42 16.76 5.25
N GLU A 64 -4.67 17.67 4.62
CA GLU A 64 -5.19 18.44 3.48
C GLU A 64 -5.50 17.54 2.28
N ARG A 65 -4.64 16.55 1.99
CA ARG A 65 -4.90 15.54 0.94
C ARG A 65 -6.17 14.73 1.26
N ALA A 66 -6.39 14.39 2.53
CA ALA A 66 -7.58 13.68 2.97
C ALA A 66 -8.86 14.51 2.75
N ARG A 67 -8.81 15.82 3.04
CA ARG A 67 -9.93 16.74 2.77
C ARG A 67 -10.22 16.87 1.29
N GLN A 68 -9.17 16.96 0.46
CA GLN A 68 -9.32 17.01 -1.00
C GLN A 68 -9.97 15.74 -1.54
N LEU A 69 -9.55 14.57 -1.07
CA LEU A 69 -10.15 13.29 -1.48
C LEU A 69 -11.64 13.23 -1.12
N VAL A 70 -12.00 13.60 0.11
CA VAL A 70 -13.39 13.59 0.58
C VAL A 70 -14.26 14.61 -0.15
N ALA A 71 -13.70 15.76 -0.55
CA ALA A 71 -14.40 16.74 -1.37
C ALA A 71 -14.80 16.19 -2.76
N VAL A 72 -14.06 15.20 -3.27
CA VAL A 72 -14.33 14.55 -4.57
C VAL A 72 -15.25 13.33 -4.39
N GLU A 73 -14.93 12.46 -3.44
CA GLU A 73 -15.62 11.16 -3.27
C GLU A 73 -16.95 11.27 -2.47
N GLY A 74 -17.14 12.39 -1.75
CA GLY A 74 -18.32 12.64 -0.93
C GLY A 74 -18.27 11.90 0.41
N GLY A 75 -18.12 12.62 1.51
CA GLY A 75 -18.09 12.04 2.85
C GLY A 75 -17.56 13.02 3.90
N MET A 76 -16.96 12.50 4.95
CA MET A 76 -16.33 13.29 6.00
C MET A 76 -14.95 12.77 6.39
N VAL A 77 -14.14 13.68 6.92
CA VAL A 77 -12.81 13.37 7.45
C VAL A 77 -12.65 13.93 8.86
N ALA A 78 -12.12 13.13 9.77
CA ALA A 78 -11.71 13.53 11.11
C ALA A 78 -10.29 13.04 11.41
N ARG A 79 -9.60 13.65 12.37
CA ARG A 79 -8.21 13.31 12.71
C ARG A 79 -8.05 13.12 14.22
N SER A 80 -7.37 12.04 14.61
CA SER A 80 -6.84 11.80 15.95
C SER A 80 -5.35 11.49 15.85
N GLY A 81 -4.48 12.37 16.37
CA GLY A 81 -3.03 12.13 16.36
C GLY A 81 -2.44 11.88 14.96
N ASP A 82 -1.96 10.65 14.74
CA ASP A 82 -1.36 10.12 13.50
C ASP A 82 -2.39 9.40 12.60
N HIS A 83 -3.66 9.35 13.02
CA HIS A 83 -4.76 8.65 12.38
C HIS A 83 -5.78 9.61 11.79
N ILE A 84 -6.37 9.20 10.68
CA ILE A 84 -7.38 9.95 9.93
C ILE A 84 -8.55 9.01 9.69
N LEU A 85 -9.72 9.36 10.23
CA LEU A 85 -10.98 8.69 9.99
C LEU A 85 -11.63 9.26 8.73
N PHE A 86 -12.02 8.38 7.83
CA PHE A 86 -12.92 8.65 6.73
C PHE A 86 -14.27 7.98 7.03
N ALA A 87 -15.35 8.73 6.86
CA ALA A 87 -16.71 8.21 6.95
C ALA A 87 -17.44 8.55 5.65
N PHE A 88 -17.95 7.52 4.99
CA PHE A 88 -18.70 7.64 3.74
C PHE A 88 -20.14 7.17 3.96
N ASP A 89 -21.09 7.89 3.38
CA ASP A 89 -22.51 7.54 3.45
C ASP A 89 -22.76 6.21 2.74
N ALA A 90 -23.70 5.44 3.28
CA ALA A 90 -24.14 4.21 2.65
C ALA A 90 -24.95 4.55 1.37
N GLY A 91 -24.69 3.82 0.29
CA GLY A 91 -25.17 4.08 -1.07
C GLY A 91 -24.30 5.05 -1.89
N SER A 92 -23.22 5.60 -1.31
CA SER A 92 -22.27 6.45 -2.06
C SER A 92 -21.44 5.62 -3.05
N GLN A 93 -20.83 6.30 -4.05
CA GLN A 93 -19.87 5.64 -4.95
C GLN A 93 -18.74 4.95 -4.18
N ALA A 94 -18.41 5.45 -2.99
CA ALA A 94 -17.40 4.88 -2.09
C ALA A 94 -17.76 3.46 -1.61
N GLU A 95 -19.04 3.14 -1.42
CA GLU A 95 -19.48 1.77 -1.05
C GLU A 95 -19.35 0.81 -2.24
N LEU A 96 -19.69 1.25 -3.45
CA LEU A 96 -19.47 0.49 -4.69
C LEU A 96 -17.98 0.19 -4.93
N LEU A 97 -17.09 1.07 -4.45
CA LEU A 97 -15.63 0.93 -4.52
C LEU A 97 -15.03 0.16 -3.33
N SER A 98 -15.85 -0.21 -2.32
CA SER A 98 -15.40 -0.91 -1.11
C SER A 98 -15.54 -2.45 -1.18
N GLY A 99 -16.39 -2.98 -2.07
CA GLY A 99 -16.28 -4.37 -2.56
C GLY A 99 -17.59 -5.13 -2.83
N ALA A 100 -17.69 -5.73 -4.03
CA ALA A 100 -18.37 -7.01 -4.35
C ALA A 100 -18.48 -7.28 -5.88
N LEU A 101 -18.14 -6.32 -6.74
CA LEU A 101 -18.13 -6.54 -8.20
C LEU A 101 -16.70 -6.42 -8.78
N PRO A 102 -16.21 -7.44 -9.51
CA PRO A 102 -14.98 -7.32 -10.25
C PRO A 102 -15.30 -6.42 -11.44
N MET A 103 -14.70 -5.23 -11.57
CA MET A 103 -14.44 -4.55 -12.86
C MET A 103 -14.17 -3.04 -12.79
N ARG A 104 -14.25 -2.34 -11.63
CA ARG A 104 -13.94 -0.89 -11.59
C ARG A 104 -12.68 -0.53 -10.80
N GLU A 105 -12.10 0.59 -11.23
CA GLU A 105 -10.88 1.26 -10.79
C GLU A 105 -10.61 1.12 -9.28
N THR A 106 -9.34 0.95 -8.91
CA THR A 106 -8.74 0.96 -7.56
C THR A 106 -9.72 1.04 -6.38
N SER A 107 -9.74 0.00 -5.53
CA SER A 107 -10.55 -0.04 -4.31
C SER A 107 -10.43 1.25 -3.48
N LEU A 108 -11.47 1.64 -2.75
CA LEU A 108 -11.42 2.87 -1.96
C LEU A 108 -10.23 2.93 -0.96
N PRO A 109 -9.88 1.86 -0.22
CA PRO A 109 -8.65 1.84 0.59
C PRO A 109 -7.40 2.14 -0.23
N ASP A 110 -7.34 1.60 -1.45
CA ASP A 110 -6.24 1.83 -2.38
C ASP A 110 -6.15 3.30 -2.80
N ARG A 111 -7.27 3.92 -3.17
CA ARG A 111 -7.33 5.34 -3.49
C ARG A 111 -6.89 6.21 -2.32
N ILE A 112 -7.32 5.90 -1.09
CA ILE A 112 -6.90 6.62 0.11
C ILE A 112 -5.38 6.53 0.29
N VAL A 113 -4.79 5.33 0.20
CA VAL A 113 -3.33 5.16 0.33
C VAL A 113 -2.58 6.02 -0.70
N GLU A 114 -3.04 6.06 -1.94
CA GLU A 114 -2.41 6.84 -3.01
C GLU A 114 -2.61 8.35 -2.84
N ALA A 115 -3.82 8.81 -2.52
CA ALA A 115 -4.09 10.23 -2.30
C ALA A 115 -3.25 10.78 -1.13
N LEU A 116 -3.10 10.00 -0.06
CA LEU A 116 -2.38 10.42 1.14
C LEU A 116 -0.86 10.26 1.02
N GLY A 117 -0.41 9.12 0.49
CA GLY A 117 0.99 8.67 0.48
C GLY A 117 1.69 8.77 -0.88
N GLY A 118 0.95 9.00 -1.96
CA GLY A 118 1.48 8.95 -3.33
C GLY A 118 2.36 10.14 -3.70
N ALA A 119 2.27 11.26 -2.98
CA ALA A 119 3.07 12.45 -3.25
C ALA A 119 4.08 12.74 -2.13
N PRO A 120 5.29 13.23 -2.46
CA PRO A 120 6.27 13.62 -1.45
C PRO A 120 5.75 14.83 -0.65
N VAL A 121 6.21 14.96 0.58
CA VAL A 121 6.03 16.14 1.42
C VAL A 121 7.35 16.90 1.48
N TYR A 122 7.26 18.19 1.20
CA TYR A 122 8.39 19.12 1.26
C TYR A 122 8.35 19.86 2.59
N GLY A 123 9.46 19.86 3.32
CA GLY A 123 9.68 20.74 4.45
C GLY A 123 11.10 21.29 4.42
N ASP A 124 11.38 22.20 5.35
CA ASP A 124 12.66 22.92 5.37
C ASP A 124 13.86 21.99 5.61
N SER A 125 13.67 20.93 6.41
CA SER A 125 14.69 19.94 6.74
C SER A 125 14.83 18.83 5.68
N GLY A 126 14.00 18.80 4.63
CA GLY A 126 14.09 17.81 3.56
C GLY A 126 12.77 17.37 2.94
N ILE A 127 12.88 16.38 2.05
CA ILE A 127 11.75 15.76 1.34
C ILE A 127 11.52 14.37 1.93
N VAL A 128 10.26 14.01 2.19
CA VAL A 128 9.90 12.69 2.74
C VAL A 128 8.62 12.14 2.12
N TYR A 129 8.48 10.82 2.13
CA TYR A 129 7.22 10.15 1.79
C TYR A 129 6.53 9.63 3.05
N PRO A 130 5.26 9.97 3.28
CA PRO A 130 4.49 9.38 4.36
C PRO A 130 4.10 7.96 4.00
N ALA A 131 4.35 7.02 4.92
CA ALA A 131 3.93 5.64 4.79
C ALA A 131 2.53 5.50 5.38
N ILE A 132 1.57 5.13 4.53
CA ILE A 132 0.13 5.11 4.85
C ILE A 132 -0.38 3.67 4.90
N SER A 133 -1.15 3.37 5.93
CA SER A 133 -1.94 2.14 6.04
C SER A 133 -3.40 2.50 6.23
N VAL A 134 -4.31 1.72 5.65
CA VAL A 134 -5.76 1.93 5.75
C VAL A 134 -6.41 0.64 6.26
N ARG A 135 -7.32 0.78 7.22
CA ARG A 135 -8.12 -0.33 7.74
C ARG A 135 -9.59 0.03 7.68
N ILE A 136 -10.42 -0.93 7.27
CA ILE A 136 -11.87 -0.81 7.38
C ILE A 136 -12.23 -0.99 8.85
N ALA A 137 -13.01 -0.07 9.39
CA ALA A 137 -13.44 -0.08 10.76
C ALA A 137 -14.85 -0.66 10.84
N GLY A 138 -15.05 -1.66 11.70
CA GLY A 138 -16.39 -2.08 12.07
C GLY A 138 -17.08 -0.96 12.85
N TYR A 139 -18.37 -0.75 12.57
CA TYR A 139 -19.21 0.17 13.31
C TYR A 139 -20.24 -0.63 14.11
N GLY A 140 -20.42 -0.25 15.39
CA GLY A 140 -21.36 -0.88 16.31
C GLY A 140 -21.83 0.13 17.35
N ASP A 141 -22.56 -0.33 18.36
CA ASP A 141 -23.17 0.54 19.39
C ASP A 141 -22.16 1.10 20.41
N GLU A 142 -20.91 0.62 20.39
CA GLU A 142 -19.85 1.09 21.29
C GLU A 142 -19.23 2.41 20.79
N PRO A 143 -18.71 3.26 21.70
CA PRO A 143 -17.96 4.46 21.33
C PRO A 143 -16.81 4.13 20.39
N PHE A 144 -16.75 4.80 19.25
CA PHE A 144 -15.76 4.50 18.23
C PHE A 144 -14.41 5.14 18.59
N ASP A 145 -13.39 4.30 18.78
CA ASP A 145 -12.02 4.72 19.07
C ASP A 145 -11.14 4.61 17.81
N ILE A 146 -10.80 5.78 17.24
CA ILE A 146 -9.94 5.88 16.05
C ILE A 146 -8.57 5.23 16.30
N ASP A 147 -8.02 5.42 17.50
CA ASP A 147 -6.66 4.98 17.84
C ASP A 147 -6.63 3.46 18.04
N ALA A 148 -7.73 2.85 18.49
CA ALA A 148 -7.87 1.40 18.63
C ALA A 148 -7.92 0.67 17.27
N VAL A 149 -8.50 1.31 16.25
CA VAL A 149 -8.57 0.76 14.88
C VAL A 149 -7.28 1.02 14.11
N GLY A 150 -6.66 2.18 14.33
CA GLY A 150 -5.46 2.65 13.66
C GLY A 150 -4.28 1.67 13.73
N MET A 151 -3.37 1.79 12.76
CA MET A 151 -2.11 1.05 12.79
C MET A 151 -1.10 1.81 13.64
N ALA A 152 -0.46 1.11 14.59
CA ALA A 152 0.55 1.69 15.45
C ALA A 152 1.73 2.28 14.63
N SER A 153 2.20 3.46 15.05
CA SER A 153 3.38 4.09 14.45
C SER A 153 4.63 3.26 14.70
N LEU A 154 5.46 3.11 13.66
CA LEU A 154 6.78 2.49 13.76
C LEU A 154 7.66 3.28 14.71
N SER A 155 8.34 2.55 15.58
CA SER A 155 9.29 3.16 16.51
C SER A 155 10.57 3.58 15.77
N PRO A 156 11.18 4.70 16.15
CA PRO A 156 12.53 5.03 15.73
C PRO A 156 13.51 3.91 16.10
N GLY A 157 14.48 3.67 15.22
CA GLY A 157 15.56 2.73 15.51
C GLY A 157 16.45 3.25 16.64
N ARG A 158 17.03 2.31 17.39
CA ARG A 158 17.86 2.61 18.58
C ARG A 158 19.35 2.41 18.34
N LEU A 159 19.73 1.85 17.18
CA LEU A 159 21.13 1.57 16.86
C LEU A 159 21.86 2.84 16.39
N PRO A 160 23.16 2.99 16.69
CA PRO A 160 23.99 4.03 16.10
C PRO A 160 23.93 3.96 14.56
N GLY A 161 23.87 5.12 13.89
CA GLY A 161 23.78 5.18 12.43
C GLY A 161 22.37 5.00 11.85
N TRP A 162 21.35 4.71 12.68
CA TRP A 162 19.99 4.51 12.20
C TRP A 162 19.42 5.76 11.52
N ARG A 163 19.71 6.95 12.04
CA ARG A 163 19.23 8.21 11.46
C ARG A 163 19.77 8.40 10.06
N GLU A 164 21.07 8.22 9.89
CA GLU A 164 21.78 8.36 8.61
C GLU A 164 21.29 7.31 7.61
N GLN A 165 21.07 6.08 8.07
CA GLN A 165 20.46 5.02 7.27
C GLN A 165 19.03 5.40 6.83
N TYR A 166 18.19 5.88 7.75
CA TYR A 166 16.82 6.27 7.44
C TYR A 166 16.77 7.40 6.40
N GLN A 167 17.64 8.41 6.54
CA GLN A 167 17.75 9.50 5.58
C GLN A 167 18.26 9.01 4.21
N GLY A 168 19.25 8.10 4.19
CA GLY A 168 19.77 7.48 2.97
C GLY A 168 18.73 6.60 2.27
N ASP A 169 17.95 5.84 3.02
CA ASP A 169 16.83 5.05 2.52
C ASP A 169 15.77 5.98 1.92
N MET A 170 15.45 7.10 2.58
CA MET A 170 14.46 8.06 2.09
C MET A 170 14.93 8.73 0.79
N ALA A 171 16.20 9.10 0.70
CA ALA A 171 16.79 9.62 -0.54
C ALA A 171 16.71 8.59 -1.68
N THR A 172 16.96 7.31 -1.37
CA THR A 172 16.82 6.20 -2.33
C THR A 172 15.38 6.04 -2.79
N ALA A 173 14.40 6.08 -1.87
CA ALA A 173 12.98 6.02 -2.19
C ALA A 173 12.53 7.19 -3.07
N ILE A 174 13.00 8.42 -2.79
CA ILE A 174 12.70 9.60 -3.60
C ILE A 174 13.23 9.46 -5.01
N ALA A 175 14.50 9.03 -5.16
CA ALA A 175 15.10 8.80 -6.48
C ALA A 175 14.34 7.72 -7.26
N LEU A 176 13.95 6.64 -6.59
CA LEU A 176 13.21 5.54 -7.20
C LEU A 176 11.81 5.97 -7.66
N PHE A 177 11.04 6.66 -6.81
CA PHE A 177 9.71 7.14 -7.21
C PHE A 177 9.76 8.21 -8.28
N ARG A 178 10.80 9.07 -8.28
CA ARG A 178 11.03 9.98 -9.40
C ARG A 178 11.31 9.22 -10.69
N ALA A 179 12.17 8.19 -10.66
CA ALA A 179 12.43 7.34 -11.83
C ALA A 179 11.17 6.64 -12.33
N MET A 180 10.28 6.24 -11.41
CA MET A 180 8.97 5.67 -11.74
C MET A 180 8.07 6.69 -12.46
N ASP A 181 7.94 7.89 -11.89
CA ASP A 181 7.11 8.98 -12.46
C ASP A 181 7.65 9.47 -13.81
N GLU A 182 8.97 9.37 -14.03
CA GLU A 182 9.65 9.69 -15.30
C GLU A 182 9.59 8.55 -16.34
N GLY A 183 8.93 7.42 -16.05
CA GLY A 183 8.87 6.27 -16.95
C GLY A 183 10.25 5.62 -17.22
N ARG A 184 11.15 5.71 -16.25
CA ARG A 184 12.48 5.07 -16.30
C ARG A 184 12.49 3.67 -15.68
N LEU A 185 11.47 3.29 -14.94
CA LEU A 185 11.33 1.92 -14.45
C LEU A 185 10.69 1.01 -15.50
N ALA A 186 11.13 -0.24 -15.54
CA ALA A 186 10.57 -1.27 -16.41
C ALA A 186 10.33 -2.57 -15.65
N VAL A 187 9.25 -3.25 -16.03
CA VAL A 187 8.98 -4.64 -15.66
C VAL A 187 9.47 -5.50 -16.82
N GLU A 188 10.57 -6.21 -16.61
CA GLU A 188 11.16 -7.10 -17.60
C GLU A 188 10.73 -8.55 -17.33
N LEU A 189 10.30 -9.22 -18.39
CA LEU A 189 9.94 -10.63 -18.38
C LEU A 189 11.07 -11.42 -19.04
N SER A 190 11.87 -12.11 -18.23
CA SER A 190 12.97 -12.94 -18.72
C SER A 190 12.54 -14.40 -18.77
N PRO A 191 12.84 -15.16 -19.84
CA PRO A 191 12.52 -16.59 -19.91
C PRO A 191 13.13 -17.34 -18.72
N SER A 192 12.33 -18.08 -17.96
CA SER A 192 12.87 -18.92 -16.89
C SER A 192 13.58 -20.12 -17.52
N GLY A 193 14.92 -20.18 -17.42
CA GLY A 193 15.76 -21.18 -18.10
C GLY A 193 15.55 -22.65 -17.71
N GLN A 194 14.58 -22.98 -16.85
CA GLN A 194 14.30 -24.37 -16.45
C GLN A 194 13.33 -25.13 -17.38
N ASP A 195 12.61 -24.45 -18.28
CA ASP A 195 11.67 -25.11 -19.20
C ASP A 195 12.22 -25.23 -20.64
N ALA A 196 13.54 -25.12 -20.84
CA ALA A 196 14.17 -25.24 -22.16
C ALA A 196 14.02 -26.63 -22.82
N ASN A 197 13.50 -27.62 -22.10
CA ASN A 197 13.32 -28.99 -22.58
C ASN A 197 11.85 -29.45 -22.66
N ALA A 198 10.88 -28.58 -22.37
CA ALA A 198 9.47 -28.89 -22.53
C ALA A 198 8.88 -27.99 -23.62
N GLN A 199 8.32 -28.60 -24.69
CA GLN A 199 7.50 -27.94 -25.72
C GLN A 199 6.19 -27.32 -25.17
N GLY A 200 6.10 -27.00 -23.88
CA GLY A 200 4.91 -26.53 -23.20
C GLY A 200 5.14 -25.18 -22.54
N THR A 201 4.49 -24.14 -23.09
CA THR A 201 4.24 -22.81 -22.50
C THR A 201 5.37 -22.21 -21.64
N GLY A 202 6.21 -21.39 -22.26
CA GLY A 202 7.31 -20.70 -21.56
C GLY A 202 6.81 -19.78 -20.45
N TYR A 203 7.34 -20.00 -19.25
CA TYR A 203 7.12 -19.13 -18.11
C TYR A 203 8.20 -18.04 -18.04
N PHE A 204 7.80 -16.84 -17.66
CA PHE A 204 8.71 -15.70 -17.54
C PHE A 204 8.89 -15.29 -16.08
N ALA A 205 10.14 -15.06 -15.68
CA ALA A 205 10.54 -14.44 -14.44
C ALA A 205 10.40 -12.92 -14.52
N LEU A 206 9.91 -12.30 -13.44
CA LEU A 206 9.72 -10.85 -13.36
C LEU A 206 10.94 -10.19 -12.71
N THR A 207 11.55 -9.25 -13.44
CA THR A 207 12.66 -8.43 -12.96
C THR A 207 12.26 -6.97 -13.01
N LEU A 208 12.58 -6.22 -11.95
CA LEU A 208 12.39 -4.77 -11.92
C LEU A 208 13.71 -4.07 -12.21
N THR A 209 13.73 -3.24 -13.25
CA THR A 209 14.92 -2.51 -13.69
C THR A 209 14.66 -1.01 -13.78
N GLU A 210 15.71 -0.22 -13.56
CA GLU A 210 15.76 1.21 -13.85
C GLU A 210 16.64 1.46 -15.07
N ARG A 211 16.12 2.20 -16.05
CA ARG A 211 16.86 2.67 -17.22
C ARG A 211 17.64 3.94 -16.88
N ILE A 212 18.96 3.86 -17.02
CA ILE A 212 19.90 4.97 -16.83
C ILE A 212 20.70 5.14 -18.13
N GLY A 213 20.28 6.09 -18.96
CA GLY A 213 20.82 6.25 -20.32
C GLY A 213 20.53 5.02 -21.17
N SER A 214 21.58 4.35 -21.66
CA SER A 214 21.50 3.12 -22.45
C SER A 214 21.62 1.83 -21.63
N LYS A 215 21.81 1.92 -20.31
CA LYS A 215 21.97 0.77 -19.42
C LYS A 215 20.75 0.56 -18.55
N THR A 216 20.50 -0.69 -18.16
CA THR A 216 19.51 -1.06 -17.14
C THR A 216 20.23 -1.46 -15.85
N ARG A 217 19.65 -1.11 -14.70
CA ARG A 217 20.14 -1.48 -13.38
C ARG A 217 19.04 -2.21 -12.59
N PRO A 218 19.33 -3.34 -11.93
CA PRO A 218 18.37 -3.98 -11.03
C PRO A 218 18.06 -3.10 -9.82
N LEU A 219 16.85 -3.23 -9.26
CA LEU A 219 16.37 -2.41 -8.15
C LEU A 219 16.69 -2.92 -6.75
N GLY A 220 17.32 -4.09 -6.58
CA GLY A 220 17.42 -4.82 -5.29
C GLY A 220 17.66 -3.94 -4.04
N ALA A 221 18.75 -3.18 -4.00
CA ALA A 221 19.07 -2.32 -2.84
C ALA A 221 18.04 -1.22 -2.57
N ALA A 222 17.35 -0.74 -3.62
CA ALA A 222 16.28 0.25 -3.47
C ALA A 222 14.99 -0.38 -2.92
N LEU A 223 14.74 -1.66 -3.19
CA LEU A 223 13.61 -2.39 -2.62
C LEU A 223 13.79 -2.58 -1.11
N ASP A 224 15.00 -2.95 -0.67
CA ASP A 224 15.30 -3.09 0.76
C ASP A 224 15.09 -1.76 1.51
N ALA A 225 15.43 -0.64 0.89
CA ALA A 225 15.18 0.69 1.44
C ALA A 225 13.68 1.00 1.57
N LEU A 226 12.89 0.72 0.52
CA LEU A 226 11.43 0.89 0.57
C LEU A 226 10.78 0.03 1.65
N GLU A 227 11.27 -1.18 1.87
CA GLU A 227 10.77 -2.08 2.90
C GLU A 227 11.02 -1.55 4.30
N ARG A 228 12.27 -1.13 4.58
CA ARG A 228 12.62 -0.51 5.87
C ARG A 228 11.78 0.74 6.16
N LEU A 229 11.40 1.49 5.12
CA LEU A 229 10.55 2.68 5.22
C LEU A 229 9.04 2.37 5.24
N GLY A 230 8.63 1.15 4.88
CA GLY A 230 7.23 0.78 4.70
C GLY A 230 6.55 1.41 3.48
N LEU A 231 7.32 1.81 2.47
CA LEU A 231 6.85 2.52 1.27
C LEU A 231 6.59 1.60 0.06
N THR A 232 6.55 0.28 0.29
CA THR A 232 6.40 -0.73 -0.79
C THR A 232 5.08 -0.60 -1.56
N ARG A 233 3.96 -0.27 -0.89
CA ARG A 233 2.62 -0.25 -1.52
C ARG A 233 2.53 0.54 -2.83
N ARG A 234 3.22 1.68 -2.93
CA ARG A 234 3.21 2.49 -4.16
C ARG A 234 3.89 1.76 -5.31
N LEU A 235 5.03 1.11 -5.04
CA LEU A 235 5.71 0.27 -6.01
C LEU A 235 4.87 -0.96 -6.37
N ASP A 236 4.27 -1.64 -5.39
CA ASP A 236 3.42 -2.81 -5.60
C ASP A 236 2.33 -2.48 -6.63
N ARG A 237 1.64 -1.35 -6.48
CA ARG A 237 0.59 -0.90 -7.40
C ARG A 237 1.13 -0.63 -8.80
N TRP A 238 2.27 0.06 -8.92
CA TRP A 238 2.90 0.32 -10.21
C TRP A 238 3.30 -0.98 -10.93
N VAL A 239 3.83 -1.97 -10.21
CA VAL A 239 4.19 -3.28 -10.76
C VAL A 239 2.94 -4.03 -11.23
N ILE A 240 1.88 -4.07 -10.42
CA ILE A 240 0.61 -4.72 -10.78
C ILE A 240 0.03 -4.09 -12.05
N HIS A 241 0.00 -2.76 -12.11
CA HIS A 241 -0.52 -2.03 -13.27
C HIS A 241 0.31 -2.31 -14.53
N SER A 242 1.63 -2.13 -14.44
CA SER A 242 2.57 -2.39 -15.54
C SER A 242 2.49 -3.83 -16.06
N LEU A 243 2.40 -4.81 -15.16
CA LEU A 243 2.28 -6.21 -15.53
C LEU A 243 0.93 -6.50 -16.20
N ARG A 244 -0.15 -5.90 -15.72
CA ARG A 244 -1.48 -6.04 -16.33
C ARG A 244 -1.47 -5.47 -17.76
N GLU A 245 -0.95 -4.26 -17.96
CA GLU A 245 -0.81 -3.68 -19.29
C GLU A 245 -0.02 -4.59 -20.22
N ARG A 246 1.09 -5.15 -19.73
CA ARG A 246 1.90 -6.10 -20.49
C ARG A 246 1.13 -7.36 -20.88
N LEU A 247 0.39 -7.95 -19.95
CA LEU A 247 -0.41 -9.17 -20.20
C LEU A 247 -1.60 -8.94 -21.13
N VAL A 248 -2.13 -7.71 -21.19
CA VAL A 248 -3.14 -7.31 -22.17
C VAL A 248 -2.51 -7.18 -23.56
N LEU A 249 -1.32 -6.58 -23.66
CA LEU A 249 -0.61 -6.40 -24.94
C LEU A 249 -0.04 -7.70 -25.50
N GLU A 250 0.29 -8.68 -24.65
CA GLU A 250 0.90 -9.95 -25.05
C GLU A 250 0.07 -11.14 -24.53
N PRO A 251 -1.10 -11.45 -25.15
CA PRO A 251 -2.05 -12.42 -24.61
C PRO A 251 -1.54 -13.87 -24.52
N SER A 252 -0.48 -14.20 -25.25
CA SER A 252 0.14 -15.53 -25.29
C SER A 252 1.08 -15.81 -24.11
N ILE A 253 1.44 -14.79 -23.32
CA ILE A 253 2.41 -14.92 -22.24
C ILE A 253 1.77 -15.48 -20.97
N LYS A 254 2.46 -16.45 -20.35
CA LYS A 254 2.20 -16.91 -18.99
C LYS A 254 3.37 -16.52 -18.09
N VAL A 255 3.09 -15.94 -16.93
CA VAL A 255 4.11 -15.41 -16.02
C VAL A 255 4.21 -16.33 -14.81
N ARG A 256 5.45 -16.72 -14.45
CA ARG A 256 5.72 -17.43 -13.19
C ARG A 256 6.42 -16.47 -12.26
N LEU A 257 5.78 -16.16 -11.12
CA LEU A 257 6.44 -15.42 -10.06
C LEU A 257 7.38 -16.39 -9.34
N ASN A 258 8.66 -16.39 -9.72
CA ASN A 258 9.67 -17.24 -9.08
C ASN A 258 9.85 -16.85 -7.60
N THR A 259 9.93 -17.86 -6.73
CA THR A 259 10.17 -17.70 -5.28
C THR A 259 11.61 -17.37 -4.91
N SER A 260 12.56 -17.57 -5.82
CA SER A 260 13.99 -17.44 -5.56
C SER A 260 14.66 -16.59 -6.65
N ILE A 261 14.47 -15.28 -6.59
CA ILE A 261 15.23 -14.32 -7.40
C ILE A 261 15.93 -13.38 -6.44
N ASP A 262 17.24 -13.23 -6.62
CA ASP A 262 18.06 -12.25 -5.91
C ASP A 262 17.46 -10.84 -6.09
N GLY A 263 17.23 -10.16 -4.97
CA GLY A 263 16.70 -8.81 -4.96
C GLY A 263 15.19 -8.71 -5.17
N MET A 264 14.41 -9.78 -4.92
CA MET A 264 12.95 -9.67 -4.77
C MET A 264 12.53 -9.40 -3.31
N PRO A 265 11.46 -8.60 -3.10
CA PRO A 265 10.91 -8.33 -1.77
C PRO A 265 10.41 -9.60 -1.04
N PRO A 266 10.25 -9.57 0.30
CA PRO A 266 9.88 -10.71 1.13
C PRO A 266 8.53 -11.32 0.70
N GLU A 267 8.28 -12.55 1.12
CA GLU A 267 7.10 -13.36 0.79
C GLU A 267 5.77 -12.59 0.88
N ALA A 268 5.64 -11.69 1.86
CA ALA A 268 4.47 -10.84 2.04
C ALA A 268 4.18 -9.92 0.83
N TRP A 269 5.19 -9.41 0.14
CA TRP A 269 5.03 -8.63 -1.10
C TRP A 269 4.49 -9.49 -2.24
N ARG A 270 5.08 -10.69 -2.41
CA ARG A 270 4.69 -11.64 -3.45
C ARG A 270 3.22 -12.02 -3.34
N LEU A 271 2.78 -12.33 -2.13
CA LEU A 271 1.38 -12.65 -1.84
C LEU A 271 0.45 -11.46 -2.13
N ARG A 272 0.87 -10.22 -1.86
CA ARG A 272 0.08 -9.03 -2.18
C ARG A 272 -0.07 -8.79 -3.68
N VAL A 273 1.04 -8.82 -4.43
CA VAL A 273 1.02 -8.66 -5.89
C VAL A 273 0.19 -9.75 -6.53
N MET A 274 0.34 -10.99 -6.08
CA MET A 274 -0.45 -12.11 -6.57
C MET A 274 -1.94 -11.95 -6.26
N ASN A 275 -2.32 -11.66 -5.01
CA ASN A 275 -3.72 -11.48 -4.65
C ASN A 275 -4.36 -10.38 -5.49
N ALA A 276 -3.64 -9.30 -5.78
CA ALA A 276 -4.13 -8.25 -6.66
C ALA A 276 -4.31 -8.70 -8.12
N LEU A 277 -3.40 -9.53 -8.66
CA LEU A 277 -3.49 -10.06 -10.02
C LEU A 277 -4.57 -11.14 -10.17
N LEU A 278 -4.79 -11.95 -9.13
CA LEU A 278 -5.82 -13.01 -9.10
C LEU A 278 -7.25 -12.46 -9.09
N LEU A 279 -7.44 -11.18 -8.72
CA LEU A 279 -8.75 -10.52 -8.77
C LEU A 279 -9.23 -10.19 -10.20
N SER A 280 -8.41 -10.43 -11.23
CA SER A 280 -8.79 -10.34 -12.64
C SER A 280 -8.80 -11.74 -13.27
N PRO A 281 -9.96 -12.35 -13.58
CA PRO A 281 -10.04 -13.73 -14.08
C PRO A 281 -9.16 -14.02 -15.30
N ASP A 282 -9.10 -13.08 -16.24
CA ASP A 282 -8.30 -13.20 -17.46
C ASP A 282 -6.79 -13.20 -17.19
N THR A 283 -6.35 -12.45 -16.18
CA THR A 283 -4.95 -12.35 -15.74
C THR A 283 -4.58 -13.51 -14.82
N ALA A 284 -5.50 -13.91 -13.95
CA ALA A 284 -5.32 -14.98 -12.96
C ALA A 284 -4.99 -16.33 -13.62
N SER A 285 -5.64 -16.65 -14.74
CA SER A 285 -5.37 -17.87 -15.52
C SER A 285 -3.96 -17.94 -16.14
N ARG A 286 -3.24 -16.80 -16.15
CA ARG A 286 -1.93 -16.64 -16.81
C ARG A 286 -0.78 -16.41 -15.82
N VAL A 287 -1.05 -16.34 -14.52
CA VAL A 287 -0.04 -16.14 -13.47
C VAL A 287 0.04 -17.38 -12.58
N SER A 288 1.23 -17.96 -12.42
CA SER A 288 1.48 -19.09 -11.50
C SER A 288 2.59 -18.76 -10.50
N ILE A 289 2.52 -19.30 -9.28
CA ILE A 289 3.64 -19.25 -8.32
C ILE A 289 4.55 -20.46 -8.54
N ASP A 290 5.86 -20.24 -8.51
CA ASP A 290 6.78 -21.35 -8.24
C ASP A 290 6.75 -21.64 -6.74
N THR A 291 6.13 -22.73 -6.26
CA THR A 291 6.28 -23.08 -4.85
C THR A 291 7.67 -23.69 -4.67
N ALA A 292 8.66 -22.90 -4.23
CA ALA A 292 9.90 -23.47 -3.69
C ALA A 292 9.56 -24.38 -2.50
N GLY A 293 9.35 -25.67 -2.79
CA GLY A 293 8.83 -26.61 -1.80
C GLY A 293 8.43 -28.00 -2.29
N THR A 294 8.79 -28.44 -3.50
CA THR A 294 8.58 -29.85 -3.91
C THR A 294 9.75 -30.48 -4.68
N ALA A 295 10.92 -29.82 -4.73
CA ALA A 295 12.14 -30.45 -5.27
C ALA A 295 12.85 -31.40 -4.27
N ALA A 296 12.36 -31.52 -3.03
CA ALA A 296 12.95 -32.39 -2.00
C ALA A 296 12.20 -33.71 -1.75
N ALA A 297 11.13 -34.03 -2.49
CA ALA A 297 10.31 -35.22 -2.22
C ALA A 297 10.34 -36.32 -3.30
N SER A 298 11.15 -36.20 -4.36
CA SER A 298 11.21 -37.23 -5.43
C SER A 298 12.57 -37.91 -5.60
N LYS A 299 13.53 -37.71 -4.69
CA LYS A 299 14.79 -38.47 -4.65
C LYS A 299 14.92 -39.36 -3.41
N GLN A 300 13.94 -40.24 -3.18
CA GLN A 300 14.15 -41.49 -2.44
C GLN A 300 12.96 -42.44 -2.62
N ARG A 301 12.93 -43.14 -3.76
CA ARG A 301 12.40 -44.51 -3.91
C ARG A 301 12.72 -44.98 -5.33
N GLY A 302 13.83 -45.70 -5.47
CA GLY A 302 14.22 -46.29 -6.74
C GLY A 302 15.72 -46.42 -6.91
N ALA A 303 16.38 -47.23 -6.06
CA ALA A 303 17.61 -47.92 -6.40
C ALA A 303 17.83 -49.06 -5.40
N ALA A 304 17.66 -50.29 -5.91
CA ALA A 304 18.13 -51.60 -5.44
C ALA A 304 18.03 -51.94 -3.94
#